data_AF-A0A6P2CRX4-F1
#
_entry.id   AF-A0A6P2CRX4-F1
#
_cell.length_a   1.000
_cell.length_b   1.000
_cell.length_c   1.000
_cell.angle_alpha   90.00
_cell.angle_beta   90.00
_cell.angle_gamma   90.00
#
_symmetry.space_group_name_H-M   'P 1'
#
loop_
_entity.id
_entity.type
_entity.pdbx_description
1 polymer ?
#
loop_
_entity_poly.entity_id
_entity_poly.type
_entity_poly.pdbx_seq_one_letter_code
_entity_poly.pdbx_strand_id
1 'polypeptide(L)'
;MLRPLNRCDACNYTWYPQGENRSRRCPGCGSEAVQCSWLPLAAPIIGGGLFLMLLACGGVFALINQADSEPPAPVAKAPPVVERPLVDRDPPTRISPQLPMNPGAAIPPGPAPIPPGRPEPIKKVNTPSLPPTPPIPKPEPPVPVVVKLSPADFLAPHPHPPRPNRPPLGFASGWDQCGPIQARVVGAKIMHPTLVNKANQHTLAPEPMLVVWVETQSLSKGRTVRRWQNPLGSYAQLKDTESAKIEAATLPADTWVGGQIQGAQPLTPGAAGVVDVLAFEIPSTSSRDLWLKLDGANVSERNMFLIKIPYDVWSKR
;
A
#
# COMPACT_ATOMS: atom_id res chain seq x y z
N MET A 1 21.82 5.95 -17.89
CA MET A 1 21.86 4.84 -18.87
C MET A 1 21.10 3.65 -18.30
N LEU A 2 19.96 3.29 -18.90
CA LEU A 2 19.21 2.09 -18.51
C LEU A 2 19.98 0.85 -19.01
N ARG A 3 20.36 -0.07 -18.12
CA ARG A 3 21.00 -1.33 -18.51
C ARG A 3 19.92 -2.28 -19.05
N PRO A 4 20.15 -2.97 -20.18
CA PRO A 4 19.18 -3.92 -20.74
C PRO A 4 18.93 -5.07 -19.75
N LEU A 5 17.67 -5.47 -19.58
CA LEU A 5 17.27 -6.56 -18.69
C LEU A 5 17.00 -7.82 -19.54
N ASN A 6 17.69 -8.92 -19.26
CA ASN A 6 17.40 -10.20 -19.90
C ASN A 6 16.33 -10.94 -19.10
N ARG A 7 15.47 -11.70 -19.81
CA ARG A 7 14.47 -12.61 -19.23
C ARG A 7 14.56 -13.97 -19.91
N CYS A 8 14.54 -15.06 -19.14
CA CYS A 8 14.45 -16.40 -19.69
C CYS A 8 12.99 -16.85 -19.81
N ASP A 9 12.59 -17.34 -20.99
CA ASP A 9 11.22 -17.82 -21.22
C ASP A 9 10.96 -19.19 -20.57
N ALA A 10 12.00 -20.01 -20.42
CA ALA A 10 11.87 -21.35 -19.85
C ALA A 10 11.60 -21.34 -18.34
N CYS A 11 12.28 -20.47 -17.58
CA CYS A 11 12.18 -20.43 -16.12
C CYS A 11 11.76 -19.07 -15.54
N ASN A 12 11.46 -18.07 -16.38
CA ASN A 12 11.12 -16.70 -16.00
C ASN A 12 12.20 -15.95 -15.18
N TYR A 13 13.42 -16.47 -15.08
CA TYR A 13 14.53 -15.79 -14.39
C TYR A 13 14.98 -14.55 -15.17
N THR A 14 15.17 -13.42 -14.46
CA THR A 14 15.62 -12.14 -15.04
C THR A 14 16.99 -11.74 -14.51
N TRP A 15 17.86 -11.21 -15.36
CA TRP A 15 19.18 -10.73 -14.94
C TRP A 15 19.69 -9.58 -15.80
N TYR A 16 20.60 -8.80 -15.23
CA TYR A 16 21.38 -7.81 -15.98
C TYR A 16 22.67 -8.45 -16.47
N PRO A 17 22.93 -8.49 -17.80
CA PRO A 17 24.19 -9.02 -18.30
C PRO A 17 25.35 -8.14 -17.80
N GLN A 18 26.44 -8.78 -17.38
CA GLN A 18 27.68 -8.10 -17.00
C GLN A 18 28.71 -8.22 -18.12
N GLY A 19 29.30 -7.09 -18.54
CA GLY A 19 30.31 -7.04 -19.59
C GLY A 19 29.76 -7.12 -21.02
N GLU A 20 30.68 -7.26 -21.99
CA GLU A 20 30.38 -7.34 -23.43
C GLU A 20 29.76 -8.68 -23.87
N ASN A 21 29.91 -9.73 -23.04
CA ASN A 21 29.40 -11.06 -23.33
C ASN A 21 27.94 -11.19 -22.87
N ARG A 22 27.00 -10.82 -23.75
CA ARG A 22 25.57 -11.11 -23.61
C ARG A 22 25.37 -12.62 -23.54
N SER A 23 25.29 -13.20 -22.33
CA SER A 23 25.11 -14.65 -22.20
C SER A 23 23.82 -15.07 -22.92
N ARG A 24 23.95 -15.92 -23.94
CA ARG A 24 22.80 -16.52 -24.64
C ARG A 24 22.11 -17.60 -23.82
N ARG A 25 22.67 -17.95 -22.65
CA ARG A 25 22.14 -18.97 -21.74
C ARG A 25 21.71 -18.34 -20.42
N CYS A 26 20.57 -18.83 -19.93
CA CYS A 26 20.04 -18.47 -18.63
C CYS A 26 20.92 -19.05 -17.51
N PRO A 27 21.39 -18.24 -16.54
CA PRO A 27 22.18 -18.74 -15.43
C PRO A 27 21.37 -19.60 -14.44
N GLY A 28 20.03 -19.48 -14.44
CA GLY A 28 19.17 -20.26 -13.56
C GLY A 28 18.91 -21.68 -14.06
N CYS A 29 18.71 -21.88 -15.37
CA CYS A 29 18.31 -23.18 -15.93
C CYS A 29 19.16 -23.67 -17.11
N GLY A 30 20.13 -22.89 -17.58
CA GLY A 30 20.95 -23.22 -18.75
C GLY A 30 20.27 -23.06 -20.11
N SER A 31 18.96 -22.77 -20.15
CA SER A 31 18.20 -22.62 -21.40
C SER A 31 18.71 -21.47 -22.28
N GLU A 32 18.66 -21.67 -23.60
CA GLU A 32 18.98 -20.65 -24.61
C GLU A 32 17.78 -19.76 -24.99
N ALA A 33 16.59 -20.04 -24.43
CA ALA A 33 15.38 -19.24 -24.61
C ALA A 33 15.46 -17.94 -23.78
N VAL A 34 16.35 -17.02 -24.18
CA VAL A 34 16.59 -15.74 -23.51
C VAL A 34 16.09 -14.59 -24.38
N GLN A 35 15.08 -13.86 -23.88
CA GLN A 35 14.66 -12.58 -24.46
C GLN A 35 15.53 -11.46 -23.91
N CYS A 36 16.34 -10.87 -24.78
CA CYS A 36 17.03 -9.63 -24.49
C CYS A 36 16.06 -8.48 -24.80
N SER A 37 15.68 -7.68 -23.79
CA SER A 37 14.79 -6.51 -23.99
C SER A 37 15.55 -5.30 -24.55
N TRP A 38 16.35 -5.49 -25.60
CA TRP A 38 17.17 -4.45 -26.23
C TRP A 38 16.43 -3.61 -27.26
N LEU A 39 15.12 -3.79 -27.45
CA LEU A 39 14.33 -3.03 -28.42
C LEU A 39 13.45 -1.97 -27.73
N PRO A 40 13.97 -0.78 -27.41
CA PRO A 40 13.24 0.45 -27.66
C PRO A 40 13.49 0.86 -29.14
N LEU A 41 12.42 1.12 -29.89
CA LEU A 41 12.43 1.97 -31.10
C LEU A 41 13.13 1.45 -32.38
N ALA A 42 12.88 0.20 -32.79
CA ALA A 42 13.10 -0.17 -34.19
C ALA A 42 12.04 -1.16 -34.67
N ALA A 43 10.79 -0.70 -34.74
CA ALA A 43 9.81 -1.24 -35.68
C ALA A 43 9.38 -0.08 -36.61
N PRO A 44 9.37 -0.28 -37.93
CA PRO A 44 9.56 0.78 -38.92
C PRO A 44 8.24 1.31 -39.47
N ILE A 45 8.16 2.62 -39.74
CA ILE A 45 7.61 3.27 -40.95
C ILE A 45 6.13 3.02 -41.35
N ILE A 46 5.39 2.05 -40.82
CA ILE A 46 4.02 1.73 -41.23
C ILE A 46 2.97 2.62 -40.52
N GLY A 47 3.34 3.29 -39.41
CA GLY A 47 2.42 4.11 -38.61
C GLY A 47 2.33 5.60 -38.98
N GLY A 48 3.15 6.09 -39.91
CA GLY A 48 3.15 7.52 -40.28
C GLY A 48 1.86 7.95 -41.01
N GLY A 49 1.35 7.09 -41.90
CA GLY A 49 0.13 7.36 -42.65
C GLY A 49 -1.14 7.34 -41.79
N LEU A 50 -1.25 6.38 -40.86
CA LEU A 50 -2.44 6.26 -40.01
C LEU A 50 -2.50 7.38 -38.96
N PHE A 51 -1.36 7.84 -38.43
CA PHE A 51 -1.33 8.95 -37.49
C PHE A 51 -1.64 10.29 -38.16
N LEU A 52 -1.14 10.53 -39.39
CA LEU A 52 -1.53 11.70 -40.19
C LEU A 52 -3.01 11.65 -40.63
N MET A 53 -3.53 10.47 -40.97
CA MET A 53 -4.96 10.30 -41.29
C MET A 53 -5.85 10.54 -40.06
N LEU A 54 -5.47 10.05 -38.88
CA LEU A 54 -6.23 10.29 -37.64
C LEU A 54 -6.17 11.77 -37.21
N LEU A 55 -5.05 12.48 -37.42
CA LEU A 55 -4.97 13.93 -37.21
C LEU A 55 -5.83 14.71 -38.21
N ALA A 56 -5.84 14.31 -39.49
CA ALA A 56 -6.66 14.94 -40.51
C ALA A 56 -8.17 14.69 -40.30
N CYS A 57 -8.57 13.46 -39.96
CA CYS A 57 -9.96 13.12 -39.67
C CYS A 57 -10.45 13.70 -38.33
N GLY A 58 -9.59 13.74 -37.30
CA GLY A 58 -9.92 14.33 -36.00
C GLY A 58 -10.10 15.86 -36.05
N GLY A 59 -9.30 16.55 -36.86
CA GLY A 59 -9.41 18.00 -37.04
C GLY A 59 -10.72 18.43 -37.72
N VAL A 60 -11.23 17.65 -38.67
CA VAL A 60 -12.51 17.93 -39.35
C VAL A 60 -13.70 17.70 -38.41
N PHE A 61 -13.65 16.69 -37.53
CA PHE A 61 -14.71 16.45 -36.54
C PHE A 61 -14.79 17.55 -35.47
N ALA A 62 -13.66 18.14 -35.08
CA ALA A 62 -13.63 19.27 -34.15
C ALA A 62 -14.21 20.57 -34.76
N LEU A 63 -14.05 20.78 -36.07
CA LEU A 63 -14.61 21.96 -36.75
C LEU A 63 -16.11 21.84 -37.05
N ILE A 64 -16.63 20.62 -37.27
CA ILE A 64 -18.08 20.42 -37.50
C ILE A 64 -18.86 20.53 -36.17
N ASN A 65 -18.31 20.10 -35.05
CA ASN A 65 -18.98 20.20 -33.74
C ASN A 65 -18.98 21.60 -33.10
N GLN A 66 -18.26 22.58 -33.65
CA GLN A 66 -18.32 23.97 -33.16
C GLN A 66 -19.40 24.81 -33.85
N ALA A 67 -20.06 24.32 -34.90
CA ALA A 67 -21.04 25.09 -35.65
C ALA A 67 -22.42 25.22 -34.95
N ASP A 68 -22.72 24.40 -33.94
CA ASP A 68 -24.02 24.42 -33.21
C ASP A 68 -23.95 25.06 -31.81
N SER A 69 -22.86 25.74 -31.48
CA SER A 69 -22.80 26.54 -30.24
C SER A 69 -23.49 27.89 -30.47
N GLU A 70 -24.82 27.86 -30.49
CA GLU A 70 -25.65 29.05 -30.47
C GLU A 70 -25.26 29.93 -29.27
N PRO A 71 -24.99 31.24 -29.46
CA PRO A 71 -24.65 32.14 -28.36
C PRO A 71 -25.77 32.09 -27.30
N PRO A 72 -25.46 31.96 -26.01
CA PRO A 72 -26.49 31.93 -24.98
C PRO A 72 -27.30 33.23 -25.06
N ALA A 73 -28.60 33.09 -25.34
CA ALA A 73 -29.53 34.21 -25.40
C ALA A 73 -29.43 35.05 -24.10
N PRO A 74 -29.57 36.38 -24.19
CA PRO A 74 -29.53 37.24 -23.02
C PRO A 74 -30.61 36.80 -22.02
N VAL A 75 -30.17 36.45 -20.81
CA VAL A 75 -31.01 35.97 -19.71
C VAL A 75 -32.09 37.02 -19.42
N ALA A 76 -33.32 36.74 -19.88
CA ALA A 76 -34.50 37.48 -19.48
C ALA A 76 -34.70 37.29 -17.96
N LYS A 77 -34.94 38.40 -17.26
CA LYS A 77 -35.23 38.42 -15.81
C LYS A 77 -36.34 37.42 -15.49
N ALA A 78 -36.05 36.52 -14.54
CA ALA A 78 -36.97 35.49 -14.10
C ALA A 78 -38.27 36.12 -13.56
N PRO A 79 -39.46 35.57 -13.91
CA PRO A 79 -40.72 35.99 -13.31
C PRO A 79 -40.80 35.56 -11.83
N PRO A 80 -41.63 36.25 -11.02
CA PRO A 80 -41.80 35.93 -9.62
C PRO A 80 -42.27 34.49 -9.42
N VAL A 81 -41.58 33.79 -8.51
CA VAL A 81 -41.89 32.43 -8.08
C VAL A 81 -43.29 32.40 -7.49
N VAL A 82 -44.22 31.74 -8.20
CA VAL A 82 -45.53 31.37 -7.65
C VAL A 82 -45.31 30.17 -6.73
N GLU A 83 -45.52 30.38 -5.43
CA GLU A 83 -45.58 29.31 -4.43
C GLU A 83 -46.62 28.27 -4.86
N ARG A 84 -46.17 27.05 -5.12
CA ARG A 84 -47.07 25.91 -5.32
C ARG A 84 -47.43 25.33 -3.95
N PRO A 85 -48.71 24.99 -3.70
CA PRO A 85 -49.15 24.36 -2.47
C PRO A 85 -48.39 23.04 -2.24
N LEU A 86 -47.90 22.89 -1.01
CA LEU A 86 -47.28 21.67 -0.50
C LEU A 86 -48.30 20.53 -0.57
N VAL A 87 -48.18 19.65 -1.57
CA VAL A 87 -48.95 18.41 -1.63
C VAL A 87 -48.33 17.46 -0.62
N ASP A 88 -49.05 17.29 0.48
CA ASP A 88 -48.82 16.28 1.51
C ASP A 88 -48.82 14.90 0.84
N ARG A 89 -47.66 14.26 0.79
CA ARG A 89 -47.50 12.90 0.26
C ARG A 89 -47.33 11.97 1.45
N ASP A 90 -48.31 11.09 1.63
CA ASP A 90 -48.29 10.03 2.63
C ASP A 90 -46.97 9.22 2.59
N PRO A 91 -46.45 8.81 3.75
CA PRO A 91 -45.22 8.04 3.83
C PRO A 91 -45.37 6.67 3.16
N PRO A 92 -44.36 6.21 2.39
CA PRO A 92 -44.43 4.91 1.75
C PRO A 92 -44.49 3.79 2.80
N THR A 93 -45.51 2.95 2.66
CA THR A 93 -45.74 1.74 3.44
C THR A 93 -44.48 0.86 3.44
N ARG A 94 -43.96 0.62 4.65
CA ARG A 94 -42.79 -0.22 4.93
C ARG A 94 -43.13 -1.69 4.62
N ILE A 95 -42.72 -2.19 3.46
CA ILE A 95 -42.81 -3.62 3.14
C ILE A 95 -41.68 -4.34 3.90
N SER A 96 -42.03 -5.07 4.96
CA SER A 96 -41.12 -5.99 5.64
C SER A 96 -40.70 -7.12 4.70
N PRO A 97 -39.39 -7.39 4.51
CA PRO A 97 -38.94 -8.56 3.78
C PRO A 97 -39.30 -9.82 4.58
N GLN A 98 -40.18 -10.65 4.05
CA GLN A 98 -40.35 -12.01 4.57
C GLN A 98 -39.14 -12.84 4.17
N LEU A 99 -38.38 -13.32 5.15
CA LEU A 99 -37.38 -14.36 4.94
C LEU A 99 -38.11 -15.65 4.50
N PRO A 100 -37.70 -16.29 3.40
CA PRO A 100 -38.13 -17.65 3.12
C PRO A 100 -37.52 -18.58 4.18
N MET A 101 -38.36 -19.09 5.08
CA MET A 101 -38.03 -20.25 5.90
C MET A 101 -37.86 -21.45 4.97
N ASN A 102 -36.64 -21.96 4.84
CA ASN A 102 -36.36 -23.23 4.17
C ASN A 102 -36.27 -24.33 5.25
N PRO A 103 -37.18 -25.31 5.28
CA PRO A 103 -37.15 -26.39 6.25
C PRO A 103 -36.18 -27.49 5.81
N GLY A 104 -35.12 -27.68 6.60
CA GLY A 104 -34.53 -28.97 6.93
C GLY A 104 -34.20 -29.94 5.80
N ALA A 105 -33.02 -29.79 5.20
CA ALA A 105 -32.29 -30.93 4.64
C ALA A 105 -31.28 -31.42 5.70
N ALA A 106 -31.58 -32.58 6.30
CA ALA A 106 -30.72 -33.26 7.25
C ALA A 106 -29.38 -33.64 6.58
N ILE A 107 -28.29 -33.05 7.05
CA ILE A 107 -26.93 -33.48 6.69
C ILE A 107 -26.60 -34.69 7.57
N PRO A 108 -26.21 -35.84 6.98
CA PRO A 108 -25.76 -36.99 7.76
C PRO A 108 -24.50 -36.64 8.58
N PRO A 109 -24.37 -37.14 9.82
CA PRO A 109 -23.22 -36.87 10.67
C PRO A 109 -21.93 -37.38 10.00
N GLY A 110 -21.02 -36.45 9.72
CA GLY A 110 -19.68 -36.79 9.26
C GLY A 110 -18.88 -37.55 10.33
N PRO A 111 -17.91 -38.39 9.92
CA PRO A 111 -17.11 -39.20 10.83
C PRO A 111 -16.39 -38.33 11.87
N ALA A 112 -16.36 -38.82 13.10
CA ALA A 112 -15.77 -38.14 14.25
C ALA A 112 -14.30 -37.74 13.99
N PRO A 113 -13.87 -36.54 14.44
CA PRO A 113 -12.49 -36.12 14.33
C PRO A 113 -11.57 -37.08 15.10
N ILE A 114 -10.53 -37.56 14.43
CA ILE A 114 -9.47 -38.38 15.01
C ILE A 114 -8.76 -37.54 16.10
N PRO A 115 -8.65 -38.03 17.34
CA PRO A 115 -7.99 -37.29 18.41
C PRO A 115 -6.51 -37.06 18.06
N PRO A 116 -5.97 -35.84 18.28
CA PRO A 116 -4.56 -35.57 18.05
C PRO A 116 -3.70 -36.49 18.91
N GLY A 117 -2.81 -37.23 18.26
CA GLY A 117 -1.86 -38.14 18.91
C GLY A 117 -1.08 -37.41 20.00
N ARG A 118 -1.09 -37.99 21.19
CA ARG A 118 -0.35 -37.54 22.37
C ARG A 118 1.14 -37.43 21.99
N PRO A 119 1.76 -36.24 22.05
CA PRO A 119 3.19 -36.13 21.81
C PRO A 119 3.95 -36.97 22.85
N GLU A 120 4.83 -37.85 22.37
CA GLU A 120 5.69 -38.65 23.22
C GLU A 120 6.57 -37.75 24.10
N PRO A 121 6.81 -38.14 25.36
CA PRO A 121 7.64 -37.37 26.28
C PRO A 121 9.07 -37.26 25.75
N ILE A 122 9.48 -36.05 25.41
CA ILE A 122 10.86 -35.70 25.05
C ILE A 122 11.78 -36.12 26.20
N LYS A 123 12.65 -37.09 25.90
CA LYS A 123 13.73 -37.55 26.78
C LYS A 123 14.58 -36.35 27.19
N LYS A 124 14.60 -36.04 28.49
CA LYS A 124 15.51 -35.04 29.08
C LYS A 124 16.96 -35.41 28.72
N VAL A 125 17.57 -34.63 27.85
CA VAL A 125 19.01 -34.67 27.61
C VAL A 125 19.67 -34.04 28.84
N ASN A 126 20.48 -34.82 29.54
CA ASN A 126 21.26 -34.36 30.68
C ASN A 126 22.28 -33.33 30.20
N THR A 127 22.08 -32.06 30.58
CA THR A 127 23.08 -31.00 30.43
C THR A 127 24.29 -31.35 31.32
N PRO A 128 25.51 -31.47 30.76
CA PRO A 128 26.72 -31.66 31.55
C PRO A 128 26.92 -30.47 32.49
N SER A 129 27.04 -30.73 33.80
CA SER A 129 27.43 -29.72 34.78
C SER A 129 28.78 -29.13 34.40
N LEU A 130 28.81 -27.82 34.14
CA LEU A 130 30.05 -27.07 33.95
C LEU A 130 30.87 -27.09 35.25
N PRO A 131 32.20 -27.21 35.15
CA PRO A 131 33.09 -27.13 36.30
C PRO A 131 33.01 -25.73 36.96
N PRO A 132 33.23 -25.63 38.28
CA PRO A 132 33.15 -24.38 39.01
C PRO A 132 34.21 -23.38 38.50
N THR A 133 33.75 -22.21 38.08
CA THR A 133 34.60 -21.08 37.69
C THR A 133 35.47 -20.65 38.88
N PRO A 134 36.79 -20.47 38.72
CA PRO A 134 37.65 -19.97 39.79
C PRO A 134 37.22 -18.57 40.25
N PRO A 135 37.46 -18.22 41.53
CA PRO A 135 37.06 -16.94 42.10
C PRO A 135 37.74 -15.79 41.36
N ILE A 136 36.93 -14.91 40.77
CA ILE A 136 37.38 -13.68 40.11
C ILE A 136 38.07 -12.81 41.18
N PRO A 137 39.34 -12.38 40.98
CA PRO A 137 40.02 -11.48 41.89
C PRO A 137 39.22 -10.19 42.08
N LYS A 138 38.99 -9.83 43.34
CA LYS A 138 38.26 -8.61 43.73
C LYS A 138 38.99 -7.40 43.13
N PRO A 139 38.37 -6.64 42.21
CA PRO A 139 39.01 -5.48 41.60
C PRO A 139 39.35 -4.45 42.66
N GLU A 140 40.60 -3.98 42.64
CA GLU A 140 41.06 -2.86 43.46
C GLU A 140 40.22 -1.61 43.12
N PRO A 141 39.79 -0.83 44.12
CA PRO A 141 38.95 0.35 43.87
C PRO A 141 39.70 1.34 42.95
N PRO A 142 39.08 1.76 41.83
CA PRO A 142 39.73 2.68 40.91
C PRO A 142 39.97 4.01 41.62
N VAL A 143 41.22 4.49 41.53
CA VAL A 143 41.61 5.83 41.98
C VAL A 143 40.71 6.84 41.24
N PRO A 144 40.08 7.81 41.94
CA PRO A 144 39.21 8.79 41.31
C PRO A 144 40.03 9.67 40.36
N VAL A 145 39.96 9.35 39.06
CA VAL A 145 40.49 10.22 38.01
C VAL A 145 39.57 11.43 37.95
N VAL A 146 40.08 12.57 38.42
CA VAL A 146 39.41 13.87 38.27
C VAL A 146 39.52 14.27 36.79
N VAL A 147 38.56 13.82 35.98
CA VAL A 147 38.43 14.24 34.58
C VAL A 147 37.95 15.68 34.58
N LYS A 148 38.85 16.62 34.30
CA LYS A 148 38.47 18.00 33.95
C LYS A 148 37.77 17.97 32.60
N LEU A 149 36.43 17.94 32.61
CA LEU A 149 35.62 18.08 31.41
C LEU A 149 35.84 19.48 30.83
N SER A 150 36.26 19.54 29.57
CA SER A 150 36.42 20.79 28.84
C SER A 150 35.02 21.35 28.54
N PRO A 151 34.81 22.68 28.57
CA PRO A 151 33.56 23.29 28.11
C PRO A 151 33.17 22.91 26.67
N ALA A 152 34.14 22.46 25.85
CA ALA A 152 33.91 21.94 24.50
C ALA A 152 33.30 20.53 24.48
N ASP A 153 33.32 19.78 25.59
CA ASP A 153 32.74 18.43 25.69
C ASP A 153 31.21 18.47 25.90
N PHE A 154 30.63 19.65 26.10
CA PHE A 154 29.18 19.88 26.07
C PHE A 154 28.66 20.08 24.65
N LEU A 155 29.20 19.34 23.66
CA LEU A 155 28.55 19.21 22.37
C LEU A 155 27.14 18.68 22.63
N ALA A 156 26.13 19.44 22.17
CA ALA A 156 24.74 19.01 22.27
C ALA A 156 24.64 17.57 21.78
N PRO A 157 24.00 16.66 22.54
CA PRO A 157 23.95 15.25 22.21
C PRO A 157 23.50 15.11 20.76
N HIS A 158 24.27 14.34 19.97
CA HIS A 158 23.94 14.13 18.57
C HIS A 158 22.47 13.69 18.46
N PRO A 159 21.65 14.38 17.65
CA PRO A 159 20.25 14.01 17.53
C PRO A 159 20.18 12.55 17.09
N HIS A 160 19.47 11.73 17.87
CA HIS A 160 19.28 10.33 17.52
C HIS A 160 18.64 10.24 16.13
N PRO A 161 19.09 9.31 15.27
CA PRO A 161 18.48 9.14 13.96
C PRO A 161 16.98 8.87 14.12
N PRO A 162 16.13 9.40 13.22
CA PRO A 162 14.69 9.16 13.27
C PRO A 162 14.40 7.66 13.25
N ARG A 163 13.48 7.20 14.11
CA ARG A 163 13.06 5.81 14.10
C ARG A 163 12.21 5.52 12.84
N PRO A 164 12.32 4.33 12.24
CA PRO A 164 11.43 3.92 11.15
C PRO A 164 9.96 3.97 11.59
N ASN A 165 9.07 4.35 10.68
CA ASN A 165 7.64 4.36 10.94
C ASN A 165 7.16 2.91 11.18
N ARG A 166 6.57 2.65 12.36
CA ARG A 166 6.02 1.34 12.73
C ARG A 166 4.53 1.49 13.03
N PRO A 167 3.70 0.51 12.65
CA PRO A 167 2.28 0.56 13.00
C PRO A 167 2.11 0.58 14.52
N PRO A 168 1.15 1.37 15.05
CA PRO A 168 0.80 1.30 16.46
C PRO A 168 0.30 -0.11 16.82
N LEU A 169 0.59 -0.55 18.05
CA LEU A 169 0.08 -1.83 18.55
C LEU A 169 -1.40 -1.72 18.92
N GLY A 170 -2.14 -2.83 18.78
CA GLY A 170 -3.49 -2.96 19.35
C GLY A 170 -4.66 -2.69 18.40
N PHE A 171 -4.41 -2.43 17.11
CA PHE A 171 -5.46 -2.40 16.09
C PHE A 171 -5.05 -3.15 14.83
N ALA A 172 -5.97 -3.94 14.28
CA ALA A 172 -5.95 -4.37 12.90
C ALA A 172 -7.41 -4.55 12.45
N SER A 173 -7.76 -4.03 11.28
CA SER A 173 -9.08 -4.28 10.69
C SER A 173 -9.24 -5.75 10.31
N GLY A 174 -10.48 -6.16 10.03
CA GLY A 174 -10.73 -7.39 9.28
C GLY A 174 -10.04 -7.36 7.91
N TRP A 175 -9.85 -8.55 7.34
CA TRP A 175 -9.42 -8.69 5.96
C TRP A 175 -10.58 -8.35 5.03
N ASP A 176 -10.30 -7.49 4.05
CA ASP A 176 -11.16 -7.32 2.89
C ASP A 176 -10.52 -8.02 1.69
N GLN A 177 -11.33 -8.70 0.89
CA GLN A 177 -10.86 -9.64 -0.13
C GLN A 177 -11.29 -9.20 -1.54
N CYS A 178 -10.33 -9.16 -2.45
CA CYS A 178 -10.53 -8.91 -3.87
C CYS A 178 -9.83 -10.03 -4.66
N GLY A 179 -10.64 -10.98 -5.17
CA GLY A 179 -10.11 -12.16 -5.84
C GLY A 179 -9.22 -13.00 -4.91
N PRO A 180 -7.99 -13.37 -5.30
CA PRO A 180 -7.04 -14.07 -4.45
C PRO A 180 -6.18 -13.13 -3.61
N ILE A 181 -6.47 -11.83 -3.56
CA ILE A 181 -5.73 -10.86 -2.74
C ILE A 181 -6.61 -10.43 -1.57
N GLN A 182 -6.02 -10.26 -0.40
CA GLN A 182 -6.66 -9.65 0.74
C GLN A 182 -5.83 -8.50 1.27
N ALA A 183 -6.50 -7.44 1.72
CA ALA A 183 -5.87 -6.26 2.32
C ALA A 183 -6.56 -5.91 3.63
N ARG A 184 -5.81 -5.34 4.57
CA ARG A 184 -6.34 -4.81 5.82
C ARG A 184 -5.51 -3.62 6.29
N VAL A 185 -6.08 -2.80 7.16
CA VAL A 185 -5.34 -1.75 7.86
C VAL A 185 -4.83 -2.30 9.18
N VAL A 186 -3.50 -2.30 9.38
CA VAL A 186 -2.84 -2.79 10.60
C VAL A 186 -2.48 -1.66 11.57
N GLY A 187 -2.84 -0.43 11.24
CA GLY A 187 -2.64 0.72 12.09
C GLY A 187 -2.95 2.02 11.37
N ALA A 188 -3.33 3.04 12.13
CA ALA A 188 -3.40 4.41 11.67
C ALA A 188 -2.98 5.34 12.82
N LYS A 189 -2.25 6.41 12.53
CA LYS A 189 -1.82 7.39 13.54
C LYS A 189 -1.52 8.75 12.92
N ILE A 190 -1.91 9.83 13.61
CA ILE A 190 -1.41 11.17 13.32
C ILE A 190 -0.02 11.34 13.94
N MET A 191 0.99 11.57 13.11
CA MET A 191 2.38 11.75 13.55
C MET A 191 3.20 12.56 12.55
N HIS A 192 4.43 12.95 12.92
CA HIS A 192 5.44 13.41 11.96
C HIS A 192 6.18 12.17 11.43
N PRO A 193 5.83 11.63 10.24
CA PRO A 193 6.52 10.46 9.72
C PRO A 193 7.98 10.76 9.44
N THR A 194 8.83 9.74 9.59
CA THR A 194 10.17 9.76 9.00
C THR A 194 10.02 9.73 7.49
N LEU A 195 10.59 10.72 6.81
CA LEU A 195 10.75 10.81 5.37
C LEU A 195 12.11 10.24 4.98
N VAL A 196 12.17 9.61 3.81
CA VAL A 196 13.40 9.08 3.22
C VAL A 196 13.57 9.68 1.84
N ASN A 197 14.75 10.20 1.54
CA ASN A 197 15.07 10.76 0.22
C ASN A 197 15.85 9.76 -0.65
N LYS A 198 16.11 10.12 -1.92
CA LYS A 198 16.92 9.33 -2.87
C LYS A 198 18.33 8.97 -2.36
N ALA A 199 18.90 9.76 -1.46
CA ALA A 199 20.20 9.52 -0.83
C ALA A 199 20.09 8.66 0.45
N ASN A 200 18.91 8.10 0.74
CA ASN A 200 18.60 7.34 1.94
C ASN A 200 18.84 8.14 3.25
N GLN A 201 18.74 9.47 3.18
CA GLN A 201 18.75 10.31 4.37
C GLN A 201 17.36 10.33 4.99
N HIS A 202 17.33 10.25 6.31
CA HIS A 202 16.12 10.21 7.11
C HIS A 202 15.90 11.57 7.75
N THR A 203 14.75 12.19 7.48
CA THR A 203 14.32 13.43 8.12
C THR A 203 12.92 13.24 8.69
N LEU A 204 12.49 14.05 9.65
CA LEU A 204 11.09 14.07 10.04
C LEU A 204 10.32 15.00 9.09
N ALA A 205 9.09 14.63 8.77
CA ALA A 205 8.18 15.54 8.07
C ALA A 205 7.99 16.82 8.90
N PRO A 206 7.92 18.00 8.26
CA PRO A 206 7.75 19.26 8.97
C PRO A 206 6.35 19.42 9.57
N GLU A 207 5.34 18.79 8.97
CA GLU A 207 3.95 18.84 9.40
C GLU A 207 3.47 17.43 9.78
N PRO A 208 2.54 17.32 10.76
CA PRO A 208 1.96 16.04 11.12
C PRO A 208 0.99 15.58 10.03
N MET A 209 0.95 14.28 9.80
CA MET A 209 0.15 13.64 8.75
C MET A 209 -0.59 12.45 9.34
N LEU A 210 -1.71 12.08 8.73
CA LEU A 210 -2.36 10.80 9.02
C LEU A 210 -1.62 9.69 8.28
N VAL A 211 -0.90 8.87 9.03
CA VAL A 211 -0.17 7.71 8.51
C VAL A 211 -1.04 6.46 8.66
N VAL A 212 -1.20 5.69 7.59
CA VAL A 212 -2.01 4.46 7.57
C VAL A 212 -1.13 3.30 7.08
N TRP A 213 -1.06 2.21 7.85
CA TRP A 213 -0.31 1.01 7.48
C TRP A 213 -1.26 -0.03 6.89
N VAL A 214 -1.01 -0.43 5.65
CA VAL A 214 -1.84 -1.37 4.90
C VAL A 214 -1.07 -2.65 4.69
N GLU A 215 -1.58 -3.75 5.24
CA GLU A 215 -1.03 -5.09 4.99
C GLU A 215 -1.77 -5.74 3.82
N THR A 216 -1.01 -6.26 2.86
CA THR A 216 -1.51 -7.00 1.70
C THR A 216 -0.98 -8.42 1.69
N GLN A 217 -1.86 -9.40 1.47
CA GLN A 217 -1.52 -10.82 1.35
C GLN A 217 -2.13 -11.42 0.09
N SER A 218 -1.46 -12.43 -0.46
CA SER A 218 -2.02 -13.24 -1.54
C SER A 218 -2.39 -14.62 -1.04
N LEU A 219 -3.54 -15.12 -1.49
CA LEU A 219 -4.02 -16.48 -1.31
C LEU A 219 -3.58 -17.38 -2.48
N SER A 220 -3.05 -16.81 -3.57
CA SER A 220 -2.54 -17.52 -4.75
C SER A 220 -1.09 -17.19 -5.09
N LYS A 221 -0.39 -18.08 -5.78
CA LYS A 221 1.01 -17.82 -6.21
C LYS A 221 1.08 -16.75 -7.29
N GLY A 222 2.27 -16.17 -7.48
CA GLY A 222 2.60 -15.33 -8.64
C GLY A 222 2.02 -13.92 -8.60
N ARG A 223 1.68 -13.40 -7.41
CA ARG A 223 1.13 -12.06 -7.24
C ARG A 223 2.19 -11.09 -6.73
N THR A 224 2.03 -9.82 -7.06
CA THR A 224 2.90 -8.75 -6.58
C THR A 224 2.06 -7.56 -6.13
N VAL A 225 2.59 -6.78 -5.20
CA VAL A 225 2.02 -5.50 -4.79
C VAL A 225 3.03 -4.39 -5.04
N ARG A 226 2.55 -3.22 -5.45
CA ARG A 226 3.35 -1.99 -5.55
C ARG A 226 2.83 -0.96 -4.56
N ARG A 227 3.54 0.15 -4.41
CA ARG A 227 3.08 1.28 -3.59
C ARG A 227 1.66 1.72 -3.97
N TRP A 228 0.79 1.86 -2.99
CA TRP A 228 -0.59 2.31 -3.23
C TRP A 228 -0.68 3.80 -3.55
N GLN A 229 0.24 4.61 -3.01
CA GLN A 229 0.37 6.04 -3.32
C GLN A 229 1.61 6.29 -4.17
N ASN A 230 1.43 6.95 -5.31
CA ASN A 230 2.51 7.19 -6.26
C ASN A 230 2.38 8.59 -6.91
N PRO A 231 3.49 9.32 -7.18
CA PRO A 231 3.43 10.61 -7.88
C PRO A 231 2.71 10.66 -9.23
N LEU A 232 2.56 9.54 -9.93
CA LEU A 232 1.86 9.46 -11.22
C LEU A 232 0.36 9.10 -11.07
N GLY A 233 -0.10 8.81 -9.85
CA GLY A 233 -1.47 8.38 -9.57
C GLY A 233 -1.60 7.71 -8.21
N SER A 234 -2.78 7.84 -7.58
CA SER A 234 -3.06 7.16 -6.31
C SER A 234 -4.02 6.01 -6.54
N TYR A 235 -3.59 4.80 -6.19
CA TYR A 235 -4.47 3.62 -6.05
C TYR A 235 -5.13 3.56 -4.68
N ALA A 236 -4.88 4.55 -3.82
CA ALA A 236 -5.54 4.71 -2.53
C ALA A 236 -6.33 6.01 -2.48
N GLN A 237 -7.56 5.94 -1.97
CA GLN A 237 -8.38 7.10 -1.66
C GLN A 237 -8.88 6.96 -0.23
N LEU A 238 -8.79 8.04 0.54
CA LEU A 238 -9.35 8.09 1.88
C LEU A 238 -10.55 9.02 1.88
N LYS A 239 -11.65 8.58 2.48
CA LYS A 239 -12.87 9.39 2.62
C LYS A 239 -13.34 9.37 4.06
N ASP A 240 -14.00 10.43 4.49
CA ASP A 240 -14.75 10.41 5.74
C ASP A 240 -16.15 9.77 5.54
N THR A 241 -16.96 9.72 6.60
CA THR A 241 -18.34 9.20 6.53
C THR A 241 -19.28 10.04 5.67
N GLU A 242 -18.98 11.31 5.43
CA GLU A 242 -19.74 12.19 4.52
C GLU A 242 -19.28 12.07 3.07
N SER A 243 -18.39 11.11 2.77
CA SER A 243 -17.77 10.92 1.46
C SER A 243 -16.87 12.07 1.02
N ALA A 244 -16.51 12.99 1.94
CA ALA A 244 -15.51 14.01 1.68
C ALA A 244 -14.15 13.31 1.51
N LYS A 245 -13.47 13.63 0.42
CA LYS A 245 -12.16 13.07 0.11
C LYS A 245 -11.10 13.74 1.01
N ILE A 246 -10.26 12.92 1.63
CA ILE A 246 -9.05 13.37 2.33
C ILE A 246 -7.89 13.19 1.36
N GLU A 247 -7.19 14.28 1.06
CA GLU A 247 -6.10 14.26 0.09
C GLU A 247 -4.88 13.51 0.61
N ALA A 248 -4.10 12.96 -0.32
CA ALA A 248 -2.79 12.40 0.01
C ALA A 248 -1.88 13.53 0.52
N ALA A 249 -1.04 13.25 1.52
CA ALA A 249 -0.16 14.26 2.07
C ALA A 249 0.85 14.72 1.01
N THR A 250 1.04 16.04 0.91
CA THR A 250 2.07 16.61 0.03
C THR A 250 3.44 16.41 0.69
N LEU A 251 4.32 15.70 0.01
CA LEU A 251 5.69 15.45 0.46
C LEU A 251 6.67 16.35 -0.30
N PRO A 252 7.81 16.73 0.31
CA PRO A 252 8.90 17.36 -0.41
C PRO A 252 9.33 16.54 -1.63
N ALA A 253 9.75 17.22 -2.70
CA ALA A 253 10.24 16.56 -3.90
C ALA A 253 11.34 15.54 -3.57
N ASP A 254 11.32 14.40 -4.27
CA ASP A 254 12.29 13.32 -4.09
C ASP A 254 12.32 12.65 -2.70
N THR A 255 11.27 12.84 -1.91
CA THR A 255 11.08 12.14 -0.64
C THR A 255 9.86 11.22 -0.68
N TRP A 256 9.87 10.22 0.20
CA TRP A 256 8.74 9.33 0.45
C TRP A 256 8.65 9.00 1.93
N VAL A 257 7.51 8.48 2.37
CA VAL A 257 7.32 8.09 3.76
C VAL A 257 8.11 6.82 4.04
N GLY A 258 8.92 6.82 5.09
CA GLY A 258 9.67 5.65 5.53
C GLY A 258 8.74 4.45 5.76
N GLY A 259 9.11 3.29 5.21
CA GLY A 259 8.27 2.09 5.21
C GLY A 259 7.40 1.93 3.96
N GLN A 260 7.34 2.93 3.07
CA GLN A 260 6.70 2.74 1.76
C GLN A 260 7.41 1.67 0.94
N ILE A 261 6.61 0.86 0.25
CA ILE A 261 7.10 -0.17 -0.66
C ILE A 261 7.89 0.49 -1.80
N GLN A 262 9.09 -0.03 -2.04
CA GLN A 262 9.88 0.31 -3.22
C GLN A 262 9.79 -0.80 -4.26
N GLY A 263 9.36 -0.43 -5.48
CA GLY A 263 9.17 -1.38 -6.58
C GLY A 263 7.96 -2.30 -6.41
N ALA A 264 8.01 -3.46 -7.08
CA ALA A 264 7.01 -4.51 -6.91
C ALA A 264 7.53 -5.55 -5.92
N GLN A 265 6.73 -5.87 -4.91
CA GLN A 265 7.05 -6.87 -3.88
C GLN A 265 6.25 -8.15 -4.14
N PRO A 266 6.87 -9.33 -4.14
CA PRO A 266 6.17 -10.58 -4.34
C PRO A 266 5.28 -10.91 -3.13
N LEU A 267 4.07 -11.37 -3.39
CA LEU A 267 3.14 -11.88 -2.39
C LEU A 267 3.17 -13.42 -2.42
N THR A 268 3.67 -14.02 -1.35
CA THR A 268 3.77 -15.48 -1.22
C THR A 268 2.60 -16.02 -0.40
N PRO A 269 1.82 -16.99 -0.90
CA PRO A 269 0.73 -17.59 -0.14
C PRO A 269 1.16 -18.16 1.19
N GLY A 270 0.43 -17.80 2.25
CA GLY A 270 0.70 -18.25 3.62
C GLY A 270 1.88 -17.55 4.31
N ALA A 271 2.62 -16.67 3.62
CA ALA A 271 3.64 -15.83 4.24
C ALA A 271 3.03 -14.65 4.99
N ALA A 272 3.84 -13.97 5.79
CA ALA A 272 3.47 -12.67 6.36
C ALA A 272 3.12 -11.68 5.24
N GLY A 273 2.13 -10.82 5.48
CA GLY A 273 1.73 -9.82 4.51
C GLY A 273 2.79 -8.75 4.31
N VAL A 274 2.79 -8.16 3.12
CA VAL A 274 3.62 -7.00 2.81
C VAL A 274 2.89 -5.76 3.30
N VAL A 275 3.55 -4.97 4.14
CA VAL A 275 2.99 -3.72 4.68
C VAL A 275 3.49 -2.54 3.87
N ASP A 276 2.56 -1.72 3.37
CA ASP A 276 2.83 -0.41 2.79
C ASP A 276 2.40 0.71 3.74
N VAL A 277 2.98 1.89 3.59
CA VAL A 277 2.68 3.06 4.43
C VAL A 277 2.09 4.18 3.60
N LEU A 278 0.88 4.59 3.92
CA LEU A 278 0.18 5.68 3.25
C LEU A 278 0.23 6.93 4.12
N ALA A 279 0.30 8.09 3.51
CA ALA A 279 0.16 9.37 4.21
C ALA A 279 -0.93 10.22 3.58
N PHE A 280 -1.78 10.77 4.44
CA PHE A 280 -2.88 11.63 4.09
C PHE A 280 -2.81 12.90 4.92
N GLU A 281 -3.47 13.95 4.44
CA GLU A 281 -3.74 15.13 5.25
C GLU A 281 -4.53 14.76 6.51
N ILE A 282 -4.39 15.55 7.57
CA ILE A 282 -5.16 15.32 8.79
C ILE A 282 -6.62 15.71 8.52
N PRO A 283 -7.60 14.81 8.78
CA PRO A 283 -9.01 15.15 8.63
C PRO A 283 -9.37 16.35 9.50
N SER A 284 -10.09 17.32 8.93
CA SER A 284 -10.51 18.54 9.62
C SER A 284 -11.57 18.29 10.71
N THR A 285 -12.26 17.15 10.66
CA THR A 285 -13.37 16.83 11.56
C THR A 285 -12.96 15.83 12.64
N SER A 286 -13.30 16.15 13.90
CA SER A 286 -12.84 15.44 15.08
C SER A 286 -13.75 14.27 15.50
N SER A 287 -14.62 13.72 14.66
CA SER A 287 -15.60 12.71 15.16
C SER A 287 -16.08 11.67 14.14
N ARG A 288 -15.22 11.22 13.21
CA ARG A 288 -15.69 10.32 12.13
C ARG A 288 -14.77 9.16 11.83
N ASP A 289 -15.39 8.03 11.50
CA ASP A 289 -14.72 6.90 10.89
C ASP A 289 -14.25 7.28 9.48
N LEU A 290 -13.19 6.62 9.03
CA LEU A 290 -12.66 6.81 7.68
C LEU A 290 -12.87 5.54 6.86
N TRP A 291 -12.98 5.72 5.55
CA TRP A 291 -13.08 4.64 4.58
C TRP A 291 -11.89 4.73 3.62
N LEU A 292 -10.99 3.75 3.73
CA LEU A 292 -9.89 3.57 2.82
C LEU A 292 -10.34 2.71 1.64
N LYS A 293 -10.28 3.29 0.45
CA LYS A 293 -10.53 2.61 -0.82
C LYS A 293 -9.20 2.31 -1.49
N LEU A 294 -8.97 1.04 -1.81
CA LEU A 294 -7.77 0.61 -2.54
C LEU A 294 -8.18 -0.01 -3.88
N ASP A 295 -7.60 0.47 -4.96
CA ASP A 295 -7.88 -0.02 -6.32
C ASP A 295 -7.13 -1.33 -6.60
N GLY A 296 -7.87 -2.42 -6.79
CA GLY A 296 -7.30 -3.74 -7.05
C GLY A 296 -6.40 -3.80 -8.30
N ALA A 297 -6.48 -2.82 -9.21
CA ALA A 297 -5.57 -2.75 -10.34
C ALA A 297 -4.09 -2.74 -9.92
N ASN A 298 -3.77 -2.19 -8.74
CA ASN A 298 -2.42 -2.17 -8.17
C ASN A 298 -1.87 -3.58 -7.86
N VAL A 299 -2.75 -4.57 -7.69
CA VAL A 299 -2.44 -5.98 -7.42
C VAL A 299 -2.92 -6.91 -8.54
N SER A 300 -3.18 -6.35 -9.73
CA SER A 300 -3.68 -7.08 -10.91
C SER A 300 -5.06 -7.73 -10.69
N GLU A 301 -5.94 -7.04 -9.97
CA GLU A 301 -7.34 -7.40 -9.75
C GLU A 301 -8.28 -6.31 -10.28
N ARG A 302 -9.57 -6.61 -10.44
CA ARG A 302 -10.55 -5.68 -11.05
C ARG A 302 -11.41 -4.93 -10.04
N ASN A 303 -11.62 -5.49 -8.85
CA ASN A 303 -12.47 -4.88 -7.83
C ASN A 303 -11.65 -4.02 -6.88
N MET A 304 -12.34 -3.28 -6.02
CA MET A 304 -11.72 -2.44 -5.01
C MET A 304 -11.80 -3.08 -3.64
N PHE A 305 -10.85 -2.75 -2.78
CA PHE A 305 -10.98 -2.94 -1.34
C PHE A 305 -11.63 -1.71 -0.71
N LEU A 306 -12.47 -1.92 0.30
CA LEU A 306 -13.16 -0.91 1.08
C LEU A 306 -13.01 -1.22 2.57
N ILE A 307 -12.03 -0.57 3.21
CA ILE A 307 -11.64 -0.86 4.59
C ILE A 307 -12.03 0.31 5.48
N LYS A 308 -12.78 0.02 6.55
CA LYS A 308 -13.15 1.00 7.57
C LYS A 308 -12.02 1.19 8.59
N ILE A 309 -11.69 2.44 8.89
CA ILE A 309 -10.74 2.84 9.94
C ILE A 309 -11.53 3.60 11.02
N PRO A 310 -11.81 2.97 12.17
CA PRO A 310 -12.56 3.61 13.26
C PRO A 310 -11.92 4.89 13.78
N TYR A 311 -12.74 5.85 14.21
CA TYR A 311 -12.29 7.14 14.76
C TYR A 311 -11.25 7.00 15.89
N ASP A 312 -11.50 6.08 16.83
CA ASP A 312 -10.66 5.86 18.01
C ASP A 312 -9.29 5.25 17.70
N VAL A 313 -9.09 4.74 16.48
CA VAL A 313 -7.80 4.21 16.02
C VAL A 313 -6.88 5.34 15.60
N TRP A 314 -7.36 6.25 14.76
CA TRP A 314 -6.51 7.27 14.15
C TRP A 314 -6.42 8.56 14.98
N SER A 315 -7.40 8.84 15.84
CA SER A 315 -7.47 10.07 16.66
C SER A 315 -6.57 10.04 17.91
N LYS A 316 -6.06 8.86 18.30
CA LYS A 316 -5.14 8.72 19.44
C LYS A 316 -3.82 9.44 19.14
N ARG A 317 -3.62 10.59 19.77
CA ARG A 317 -2.36 11.37 19.74
C ARG A 317 -1.25 10.60 20.46
#